data_AF-A0A139STZ9-F1
#
_entry.id   AF-A0A139STZ9-F1
#
_cell.length_a   1.000
_cell.length_b   1.000
_cell.length_c   1.000
_cell.angle_alpha   90.00
_cell.angle_beta   90.00
_cell.angle_gamma   90.00
#
_symmetry.space_group_name_H-M   'P 1'
#
loop_
_entity.id
_entity.type
_entity.pdbx_description
1 polymer ?
#
loop_
_entity_poly.entity_id
_entity_poly.type
_entity_poly.pdbx_seq_one_letter_code
_entity_poly.pdbx_strand_id
1 'polypeptide(L)'
;MLEEDADDFFGEVVISGAQLTLKGEGRLTEAERFLIQNGGTLFLDNSAVAHDDRLGSTADIALNAGTLAFDPGNFGFLSQELGYIDLLGGANQIDLYLGSVLGGRLFAETVWLADNAQIGKPTSTLNIRYIDPTGIAPINVRLEVDDDWGFPSIEGILPWATITRGSQVDWVQWEYGESTVFTPLTAYHTSTGSPADWNTGKDMLIEASTAELNDPGILNPQITSLKLANGGSLVLGEPGDLKIISGGLLSTGSTGNKISGRGSIWNGYDIPNTFYLHIHADLLVSGEIQFHAFGFPMIKTGEGTLRFTDDASIAVGSLVINQGIVAFEKNTRMELFEVIIGDGTGTDILELPASHNDPITNPSAEWDPGALPNITLHGTPYSTSPGSGAADAAILRFGGSTVQHAQLLHVEGRGTLDFVGGTIAKPNMLYLEEFTLADFDTALLFIRHWEDGRDVLLAHYENNKGTINAAFLARIKFEGYDAPAEWVSWGDGTYWEIRVAPEPHTYGAILGALGLGLFVWRKRKRGERAQHT
;
A
#
# COMPACT_ATOMS: atom_id res chain seq x y z
N MET A 1 2.04 3.05 -32.76
CA MET A 1 1.10 2.80 -33.87
C MET A 1 1.43 1.39 -34.33
N LEU A 2 0.60 0.42 -33.94
CA LEU A 2 0.70 -0.94 -34.47
C LEU A 2 0.05 -0.91 -35.85
N GLU A 3 0.76 -1.37 -36.89
CA GLU A 3 0.25 -1.44 -38.28
C GLU A 3 -0.77 -2.59 -38.42
N GLU A 4 -1.42 -2.64 -39.59
CA GLU A 4 -2.55 -3.49 -40.02
C GLU A 4 -2.45 -5.01 -39.73
N ASP A 5 -1.27 -5.50 -39.27
CA ASP A 5 -1.00 -6.91 -38.92
C ASP A 5 -0.97 -7.18 -37.39
N ALA A 6 -1.40 -6.23 -36.54
CA ALA A 6 -1.39 -6.40 -35.08
C ALA A 6 -2.43 -7.42 -34.57
N ASP A 7 -3.47 -7.67 -35.36
CA ASP A 7 -4.50 -8.66 -35.07
C ASP A 7 -3.96 -10.10 -35.09
N ASP A 8 -2.77 -10.35 -35.66
CA ASP A 8 -2.11 -11.66 -35.66
C ASP A 8 -1.20 -11.89 -34.43
N PHE A 9 -1.24 -11.02 -33.42
CA PHE A 9 -0.45 -11.21 -32.20
C PHE A 9 -1.06 -12.31 -31.31
N PHE A 10 -0.32 -13.41 -31.15
CA PHE A 10 -0.63 -14.48 -30.21
C PHE A 10 0.30 -14.40 -28.99
N GLY A 11 -0.26 -14.31 -27.79
CA GLY A 11 0.46 -14.39 -26.52
C GLY A 11 0.01 -13.40 -25.45
N GLU A 12 0.87 -13.23 -24.44
CA GLU A 12 0.63 -12.30 -23.32
C GLU A 12 1.17 -10.89 -23.64
N VAL A 13 0.34 -9.89 -23.41
CA VAL A 13 0.72 -8.47 -23.46
C VAL A 13 0.95 -7.96 -22.03
N VAL A 14 2.19 -7.60 -21.71
CA VAL A 14 2.54 -7.02 -20.41
C VAL A 14 2.61 -5.49 -20.52
N ILE A 15 1.76 -4.81 -19.75
CA ILE A 15 1.68 -3.36 -19.68
C ILE A 15 2.07 -2.93 -18.28
N SER A 16 3.17 -2.19 -18.16
CA SER A 16 3.65 -1.80 -16.85
C SER A 16 4.30 -0.42 -16.79
N GLY A 17 3.89 0.39 -15.81
CA GLY A 17 4.29 1.80 -15.66
C GLY A 17 3.96 2.69 -16.87
N ALA A 18 3.13 2.21 -17.80
CA ALA A 18 2.84 2.84 -19.07
C ALA A 18 1.39 2.62 -19.50
N GLN A 19 0.90 3.41 -20.44
CA GLN A 19 -0.42 3.27 -21.02
C GLN A 19 -0.34 2.71 -22.45
N LEU A 20 -1.06 1.62 -22.70
CA LEU A 20 -1.40 1.14 -24.05
C LEU A 20 -2.83 1.59 -24.38
N THR A 21 -3.02 2.27 -25.51
CA THR A 21 -4.34 2.70 -25.97
C THR A 21 -4.66 2.07 -27.32
N LEU A 22 -5.78 1.34 -27.36
CA LEU A 22 -6.38 0.80 -28.57
C LEU A 22 -7.45 1.78 -29.05
N LYS A 23 -7.12 2.54 -30.10
CA LYS A 23 -7.95 3.64 -30.65
C LYS A 23 -8.05 3.54 -32.16
N GLY A 24 -9.15 4.05 -32.72
CA GLY A 24 -9.43 3.92 -34.16
C GLY A 24 -9.55 2.45 -34.49
N GLU A 25 -8.85 1.99 -35.53
CA GLU A 25 -8.80 0.58 -35.93
C GLU A 25 -7.91 -0.30 -35.03
N GLY A 26 -7.24 0.24 -34.01
CA GLY A 26 -6.32 -0.53 -33.16
C GLY A 26 -7.04 -1.62 -32.36
N ARG A 27 -6.65 -2.88 -32.56
CA ARG A 27 -7.22 -4.08 -31.94
C ARG A 27 -6.10 -5.10 -31.69
N LEU A 28 -6.37 -6.04 -30.77
CA LEU A 28 -5.50 -7.15 -30.38
C LEU A 28 -6.38 -8.37 -30.08
N THR A 29 -7.20 -8.81 -31.04
CA THR A 29 -8.27 -9.80 -30.81
C THR A 29 -7.78 -11.23 -30.60
N GLU A 30 -6.55 -11.54 -30.99
CA GLU A 30 -5.94 -12.87 -30.84
C GLU A 30 -4.99 -12.96 -29.63
N ALA A 31 -4.87 -11.88 -28.85
CA ALA A 31 -4.08 -11.89 -27.63
C ALA A 31 -4.77 -12.77 -26.57
N GLU A 32 -4.02 -13.70 -25.97
CA GLU A 32 -4.57 -14.63 -24.98
C GLU A 32 -4.79 -13.92 -23.64
N ARG A 33 -3.87 -13.02 -23.27
CA ARG A 33 -3.84 -12.41 -21.94
C ARG A 33 -3.22 -11.02 -21.94
N PHE A 34 -3.72 -10.16 -21.07
CA PHE A 34 -3.18 -8.84 -20.77
C PHE A 34 -2.80 -8.75 -19.29
N LEU A 35 -1.51 -8.65 -18.98
CA LEU A 35 -1.03 -8.37 -17.63
C LEU A 35 -0.78 -6.88 -17.47
N ILE A 36 -1.61 -6.22 -16.67
CA ILE A 36 -1.56 -4.78 -16.42
C ILE A 36 -1.07 -4.58 -14.98
N GLN A 37 0.14 -4.05 -14.81
CA GLN A 37 0.79 -4.02 -13.49
C GLN A 37 1.61 -2.78 -13.19
N ASN A 38 1.89 -2.51 -11.91
CA ASN A 38 2.72 -1.39 -11.45
C ASN A 38 2.29 -0.04 -12.08
N GLY A 39 1.00 0.28 -12.06
CA GLY A 39 0.45 1.52 -12.60
C GLY A 39 0.28 1.51 -14.12
N GLY A 40 0.44 0.35 -14.77
CA GLY A 40 0.12 0.17 -16.17
C GLY A 40 -1.36 0.45 -16.46
N THR A 41 -1.68 0.87 -17.69
CA THR A 41 -3.06 1.11 -18.14
C THR A 41 -3.30 0.51 -19.52
N LEU A 42 -4.35 -0.29 -19.66
CA LEU A 42 -4.93 -0.66 -20.96
C LEU A 42 -6.18 0.18 -21.20
N PHE A 43 -6.19 0.99 -22.26
CA PHE A 43 -7.34 1.84 -22.59
C PHE A 43 -7.96 1.44 -23.93
N LEU A 44 -9.21 0.95 -23.85
CA LEU A 44 -10.09 0.63 -24.97
C LEU A 44 -10.89 1.88 -25.35
N ASP A 45 -10.42 2.60 -26.36
CA ASP A 45 -10.95 3.91 -26.74
C ASP A 45 -11.79 3.81 -28.03
N ASN A 46 -13.11 3.71 -27.87
CA ASN A 46 -14.08 3.76 -28.98
C ASN A 46 -14.60 5.18 -29.28
N SER A 47 -13.95 6.25 -28.81
CA SER A 47 -14.42 7.63 -29.03
C SER A 47 -14.42 8.04 -30.51
N ALA A 48 -13.55 7.43 -31.34
CA ALA A 48 -13.40 7.76 -32.75
C ALA A 48 -14.06 6.75 -33.71
N VAL A 49 -14.03 5.46 -33.36
CA VAL A 49 -14.56 4.35 -34.16
C VAL A 49 -15.13 3.29 -33.20
N ALA A 50 -16.29 2.75 -33.54
CA ALA A 50 -16.98 1.72 -32.77
C ALA A 50 -16.39 0.33 -33.02
N HIS A 51 -15.98 -0.36 -31.95
CA HIS A 51 -15.63 -1.77 -32.00
C HIS A 51 -16.27 -2.48 -30.81
N ASP A 52 -17.03 -3.53 -31.09
CA ASP A 52 -17.59 -4.44 -30.08
C ASP A 52 -16.56 -5.46 -29.59
N ASP A 53 -15.36 -5.48 -30.17
CA ASP A 53 -14.33 -6.39 -29.73
C ASP A 53 -12.92 -5.89 -30.07
N ARG A 54 -12.26 -5.23 -29.11
CA ARG A 54 -10.87 -4.78 -29.28
C ARG A 54 -9.85 -5.80 -28.80
N LEU A 55 -10.24 -6.75 -27.93
CA LEU A 55 -9.32 -7.65 -27.24
C LEU A 55 -9.53 -9.13 -27.56
N GLY A 56 -10.66 -9.51 -28.16
CA GLY A 56 -11.10 -10.90 -28.26
C GLY A 56 -12.04 -11.24 -27.10
N SER A 57 -13.12 -11.97 -27.39
CA SER A 57 -14.13 -12.34 -26.37
C SER A 57 -13.62 -13.32 -25.31
N THR A 58 -12.41 -13.86 -25.46
CA THR A 58 -11.79 -14.81 -24.53
C THR A 58 -10.50 -14.28 -23.91
N ALA A 59 -10.19 -13.00 -24.10
CA ALA A 59 -8.95 -12.43 -23.57
C ALA A 59 -9.03 -12.29 -22.05
N ASP A 60 -8.00 -12.79 -21.38
CA ASP A 60 -7.86 -12.67 -19.93
C ASP A 60 -7.19 -11.36 -19.55
N ILE A 61 -7.70 -10.69 -18.52
CA ILE A 61 -7.13 -9.47 -17.96
C ILE A 61 -6.61 -9.77 -16.56
N ALA A 62 -5.30 -9.67 -16.36
CA ALA A 62 -4.69 -9.73 -15.04
C ALA A 62 -4.29 -8.33 -14.57
N LEU A 63 -4.83 -7.89 -13.44
CA LEU A 63 -4.52 -6.60 -12.81
C LEU A 63 -3.67 -6.82 -11.56
N ASN A 64 -2.53 -6.14 -11.49
CA ASN A 64 -1.65 -6.10 -10.31
C ASN A 64 -1.22 -4.66 -10.03
N ALA A 65 -2.06 -3.91 -9.31
CA ALA A 65 -2.00 -2.45 -9.26
C ALA A 65 -2.08 -1.82 -10.66
N GLY A 66 -2.98 -2.34 -11.51
CA GLY A 66 -3.18 -1.92 -12.89
C GLY A 66 -4.54 -1.25 -13.14
N THR A 67 -4.67 -0.58 -14.30
CA THR A 67 -5.93 0.05 -14.74
C THR A 67 -6.41 -0.52 -16.08
N LEU A 68 -7.65 -0.99 -16.11
CA LEU A 68 -8.38 -1.26 -17.36
C LEU A 68 -9.38 -0.12 -17.60
N ALA A 69 -9.28 0.57 -18.74
CA ALA A 69 -10.17 1.66 -19.10
C ALA A 69 -11.00 1.32 -20.34
N PHE A 70 -12.30 1.62 -20.30
CA PHE A 70 -13.25 1.40 -21.39
C PHE A 70 -14.06 2.66 -21.67
N ASP A 71 -13.92 3.16 -22.89
CA ASP A 71 -14.78 4.21 -23.46
C ASP A 71 -15.57 3.63 -24.63
N PRO A 72 -16.91 3.46 -24.51
CA PRO A 72 -17.75 2.99 -25.61
C PRO A 72 -17.98 4.06 -26.69
N GLY A 73 -17.51 5.29 -26.51
CA GLY A 73 -17.73 6.38 -27.45
C GLY A 73 -19.21 6.75 -27.59
N ASN A 74 -19.59 7.34 -28.73
CA ASN A 74 -20.97 7.79 -28.99
C ASN A 74 -21.58 7.08 -30.21
N PHE A 75 -21.42 5.76 -30.28
CA PHE A 75 -21.79 4.95 -31.45
C PHE A 75 -22.97 3.99 -31.22
N GLY A 76 -23.71 4.17 -30.13
CA GLY A 76 -24.77 3.26 -29.72
C GLY A 76 -24.37 2.43 -28.51
N PHE A 77 -25.07 1.32 -28.27
CA PHE A 77 -24.70 0.38 -27.22
C PHE A 77 -23.57 -0.51 -27.74
N LEU A 78 -22.38 -0.39 -27.16
CA LEU A 78 -21.25 -1.26 -27.45
C LEU A 78 -21.03 -2.25 -26.30
N SER A 79 -20.68 -3.47 -26.64
CA SER A 79 -20.27 -4.49 -25.68
C SER A 79 -18.80 -4.81 -25.93
N GLN A 80 -17.98 -4.93 -24.90
CA GLN A 80 -16.70 -5.64 -24.95
C GLN A 80 -16.84 -6.85 -24.05
N GLU A 81 -16.62 -8.05 -24.60
CA GLU A 81 -16.60 -9.31 -23.85
C GLU A 81 -15.15 -9.69 -23.55
N LEU A 82 -14.92 -10.24 -22.36
CA LEU A 82 -13.62 -10.67 -21.85
C LEU A 82 -13.78 -12.08 -21.26
N GLY A 83 -12.67 -12.81 -21.18
CA GLY A 83 -12.59 -14.02 -20.37
C GLY A 83 -12.54 -13.66 -18.88
N TYR A 84 -11.41 -13.95 -18.24
CA TYR A 84 -11.24 -13.77 -16.80
C TYR A 84 -10.68 -12.38 -16.47
N ILE A 85 -11.15 -11.75 -15.38
CA ILE A 85 -10.44 -10.62 -14.75
C ILE A 85 -9.79 -11.11 -13.46
N ASP A 86 -8.49 -11.34 -13.48
CA ASP A 86 -7.70 -11.73 -12.31
C ASP A 86 -7.18 -10.50 -11.55
N LEU A 87 -7.54 -10.37 -10.28
CA LEU A 87 -6.99 -9.36 -9.37
C LEU A 87 -5.83 -9.97 -8.57
N LEU A 88 -4.62 -9.84 -9.09
CA LEU A 88 -3.41 -10.49 -8.58
C LEU A 88 -2.85 -9.84 -7.31
N GLY A 89 -3.04 -8.53 -7.15
CA GLY A 89 -2.52 -7.76 -6.02
C GLY A 89 -2.79 -6.26 -6.17
N GLY A 90 -2.50 -5.50 -5.12
CA GLY A 90 -2.50 -4.03 -5.17
C GLY A 90 -3.86 -3.35 -5.31
N ALA A 91 -3.83 -2.04 -5.58
CA ALA A 91 -5.00 -1.23 -5.84
C ALA A 91 -5.28 -1.14 -7.35
N ASN A 92 -6.25 -1.95 -7.80
CA ASN A 92 -6.63 -2.03 -9.22
C ASN A 92 -7.77 -1.08 -9.55
N GLN A 93 -7.84 -0.68 -10.82
CA GLN A 93 -8.87 0.24 -11.30
C GLN A 93 -9.54 -0.29 -12.56
N ILE A 94 -10.86 -0.10 -12.64
CA ILE A 94 -11.62 -0.23 -13.88
C ILE A 94 -12.31 1.11 -14.15
N ASP A 95 -11.89 1.79 -15.21
CA ASP A 95 -12.44 3.08 -15.61
C ASP A 95 -13.51 2.89 -16.68
N LEU A 96 -14.72 3.31 -16.38
CA LEU A 96 -15.87 3.27 -17.27
C LEU A 96 -16.22 4.70 -17.68
N TYR A 97 -15.87 5.08 -18.91
CA TYR A 97 -16.13 6.43 -19.41
C TYR A 97 -17.61 6.58 -19.78
N LEU A 98 -18.26 7.56 -19.16
CA LEU A 98 -19.62 7.95 -19.45
C LEU A 98 -19.64 8.93 -20.62
N GLY A 99 -20.57 8.79 -21.55
CA GLY A 99 -20.65 9.70 -22.71
C GLY A 99 -21.46 9.18 -23.89
N SER A 100 -21.66 7.87 -23.99
CA SER A 100 -22.62 7.28 -24.95
C SER A 100 -24.04 7.70 -24.58
N VAL A 101 -24.92 7.95 -25.54
CA VAL A 101 -26.37 8.14 -25.27
C VAL A 101 -27.04 6.80 -24.91
N LEU A 102 -26.60 5.71 -25.54
CA LEU A 102 -27.17 4.37 -25.38
C LEU A 102 -26.41 3.51 -24.36
N GLY A 103 -25.24 3.95 -23.93
CA GLY A 103 -24.42 3.28 -22.92
C GLY A 103 -23.41 2.30 -23.51
N GLY A 104 -22.92 1.40 -22.67
CA GLY A 104 -22.00 0.34 -23.06
C GLY A 104 -21.91 -0.73 -21.98
N ARG A 105 -21.28 -1.85 -22.33
CA ARG A 105 -21.07 -2.97 -21.43
C ARG A 105 -19.64 -3.46 -21.55
N LEU A 106 -18.97 -3.56 -20.42
CA LEU A 106 -17.78 -4.37 -20.26
C LEU A 106 -18.23 -5.66 -19.55
N PHE A 107 -18.18 -6.78 -20.25
CA PHE A 107 -18.61 -8.08 -19.75
C PHE A 107 -17.38 -8.95 -19.51
N ALA A 108 -17.29 -9.58 -18.34
CA ALA A 108 -16.28 -10.58 -18.04
C ALA A 108 -16.95 -11.90 -17.65
N GLU A 109 -16.33 -13.02 -17.97
CA GLU A 109 -16.79 -14.34 -17.50
C GLU A 109 -16.71 -14.43 -15.98
N THR A 110 -15.63 -13.94 -15.37
CA THR A 110 -15.51 -13.88 -13.91
C THR A 110 -14.55 -12.77 -13.46
N VAL A 111 -14.62 -12.42 -12.18
CA VAL A 111 -13.60 -11.60 -11.51
C VAL A 111 -13.02 -12.41 -10.35
N TRP A 112 -11.75 -12.79 -10.46
CA TRP A 112 -11.10 -13.64 -9.47
C TRP A 112 -10.17 -12.83 -8.56
N LEU A 113 -10.19 -13.09 -7.26
CA LEU A 113 -9.20 -12.56 -6.32
C LEU A 113 -8.11 -13.61 -6.11
N ALA A 114 -6.92 -13.37 -6.65
CA ALA A 114 -5.81 -14.28 -6.43
C ALA A 114 -5.24 -14.13 -5.02
N ASP A 115 -4.80 -15.25 -4.43
CA ASP A 115 -4.02 -15.23 -3.21
C ASP A 115 -2.64 -14.61 -3.48
N ASN A 116 -2.21 -13.70 -2.62
CA ASN A 116 -0.84 -13.20 -2.60
C ASN A 116 0.09 -14.35 -2.21
N ALA A 117 1.19 -14.53 -2.96
CA ALA A 117 2.12 -15.64 -2.74
C ALA A 117 2.86 -15.59 -1.38
N GLN A 118 3.07 -14.39 -0.81
CA GLN A 118 3.75 -14.20 0.47
C GLN A 118 2.81 -14.47 1.65
N ILE A 119 1.59 -13.92 1.59
CA ILE A 119 0.61 -14.00 2.69
C ILE A 119 -0.28 -15.24 2.59
N GLY A 120 -0.45 -15.81 1.40
CA GLY A 120 -1.42 -16.88 1.14
C GLY A 120 -2.89 -16.43 1.27
N LYS A 121 -3.14 -15.12 1.06
CA LYS A 121 -4.45 -14.48 1.11
C LYS A 121 -4.56 -13.38 0.05
N PRO A 122 -5.78 -13.03 -0.41
CA PRO A 122 -5.94 -11.94 -1.35
C PRO A 122 -5.47 -10.62 -0.73
N THR A 123 -4.73 -9.84 -1.52
CA THR A 123 -4.27 -8.49 -1.14
C THR A 123 -4.78 -7.42 -2.10
N SER A 124 -5.48 -7.84 -3.14
CA SER A 124 -6.00 -6.97 -4.18
C SER A 124 -7.25 -6.23 -3.72
N THR A 125 -7.39 -5.02 -4.23
CA THR A 125 -8.60 -4.20 -4.14
C THR A 125 -8.97 -3.71 -5.53
N LEU A 126 -10.24 -3.36 -5.72
CA LEU A 126 -10.75 -2.85 -6.99
C LEU A 126 -11.54 -1.56 -6.78
N ASN A 127 -11.21 -0.51 -7.53
CA ASN A 127 -12.06 0.68 -7.64
C ASN A 127 -12.63 0.79 -9.05
N ILE A 128 -13.96 0.74 -9.17
CA ILE A 128 -14.66 0.94 -10.44
C ILE A 128 -15.02 2.42 -10.53
N ARG A 129 -14.42 3.15 -11.47
CA ARG A 129 -14.60 4.59 -11.58
C ARG A 129 -15.46 4.93 -12.79
N TYR A 130 -16.56 5.61 -12.54
CA TYR A 130 -17.32 6.27 -13.60
C TYR A 130 -16.65 7.59 -13.96
N ILE A 131 -16.02 7.64 -15.13
CA ILE A 131 -15.36 8.83 -15.64
C ILE A 131 -16.37 9.62 -16.45
N ASP A 132 -16.90 10.70 -15.86
CA ASP A 132 -17.84 11.60 -16.53
C ASP A 132 -17.13 12.90 -16.94
N PRO A 133 -16.67 13.03 -18.19
CA PRO A 133 -16.03 14.25 -18.66
C PRO A 133 -16.98 15.45 -18.71
N THR A 134 -18.30 15.24 -18.62
CA THR A 134 -19.32 16.29 -18.69
C THR A 134 -19.93 16.66 -17.34
N GLY A 135 -19.78 15.79 -16.33
CA GLY A 135 -20.36 15.92 -14.99
C GLY A 135 -21.88 15.70 -14.91
N ILE A 136 -22.55 15.36 -16.01
CA ILE A 136 -24.02 15.17 -16.09
C ILE A 136 -24.44 13.88 -16.80
N ALA A 137 -23.50 13.03 -17.22
CA ALA A 137 -23.81 11.83 -17.97
C ALA A 137 -24.52 10.80 -17.07
N PRO A 138 -25.59 10.13 -17.55
CA PRO A 138 -26.20 9.04 -16.81
C PRO A 138 -25.22 7.86 -16.69
N ILE A 139 -25.37 7.07 -15.63
CA ILE A 139 -24.67 5.78 -15.53
C ILE A 139 -25.35 4.83 -16.53
N ASN A 140 -24.74 4.68 -17.69
CA ASN A 140 -25.21 3.78 -18.75
C ASN A 140 -24.10 2.87 -19.29
N VAL A 141 -22.89 3.00 -18.75
CA VAL A 141 -21.80 2.04 -18.93
C VAL A 141 -21.68 1.21 -17.67
N ARG A 142 -21.52 -0.10 -17.79
CA ARG A 142 -21.48 -1.02 -16.65
C ARG A 142 -20.48 -2.14 -16.84
N LEU A 143 -19.95 -2.61 -15.72
CA LEU A 143 -19.25 -3.88 -15.62
C LEU A 143 -20.28 -4.96 -15.27
N GLU A 144 -20.41 -5.93 -16.17
CA GLU A 144 -21.18 -7.16 -15.97
C GLU A 144 -20.22 -8.33 -15.79
N VAL A 145 -20.60 -9.28 -14.93
CA VAL A 145 -19.86 -10.52 -14.73
C VAL A 145 -20.81 -11.71 -14.81
N ASP A 146 -20.39 -12.80 -15.45
CA ASP A 146 -21.19 -14.03 -15.48
C ASP A 146 -21.35 -14.63 -14.07
N ASP A 147 -22.50 -15.23 -13.79
CA ASP A 147 -22.94 -15.67 -12.45
C ASP A 147 -22.31 -17.01 -12.00
N ASP A 148 -21.03 -17.25 -12.31
CA ASP A 148 -20.37 -18.51 -11.96
C ASP A 148 -19.64 -18.41 -10.59
N TRP A 149 -20.43 -18.37 -9.52
CA TRP A 149 -20.13 -18.86 -8.14
C TRP A 149 -18.73 -18.59 -7.52
N GLY A 150 -18.10 -17.44 -7.80
CA GLY A 150 -16.71 -17.18 -7.38
C GLY A 150 -16.48 -16.15 -6.27
N PHE A 151 -17.42 -15.23 -6.00
CA PHE A 151 -17.09 -14.07 -5.15
C PHE A 151 -17.27 -14.37 -3.67
N PRO A 152 -16.26 -14.09 -2.82
CA PRO A 152 -16.49 -13.96 -1.40
C PRO A 152 -17.28 -12.67 -1.18
N SER A 153 -18.60 -12.78 -1.23
CA SER A 153 -19.55 -11.73 -0.89
C SER A 153 -20.17 -12.02 0.47
N ILE A 154 -20.42 -10.96 1.23
CA ILE A 154 -21.03 -11.06 2.55
C ILE A 154 -22.21 -10.10 2.54
N GLU A 155 -23.42 -10.67 2.63
CA GLU A 155 -24.68 -9.94 2.73
C GLU A 155 -24.92 -8.92 1.59
N GLY A 156 -24.40 -9.18 0.39
CA GLY A 156 -24.69 -8.40 -0.82
C GLY A 156 -23.65 -7.33 -1.18
N ILE A 157 -22.55 -7.24 -0.44
CA ILE A 157 -21.44 -6.32 -0.76
C ILE A 157 -20.13 -7.05 -1.06
N LEU A 158 -19.23 -6.37 -1.75
CA LEU A 158 -17.85 -6.79 -1.98
C LEU A 158 -16.89 -5.88 -1.17
N PRO A 159 -16.39 -6.32 0.00
CA PRO A 159 -15.58 -5.47 0.89
C PRO A 159 -14.22 -5.08 0.28
N TRP A 160 -13.77 -5.81 -0.73
CA TRP A 160 -12.54 -5.53 -1.48
C TRP A 160 -12.74 -4.54 -2.64
N ALA A 161 -13.98 -4.12 -2.93
CA ALA A 161 -14.30 -3.26 -4.06
C ALA A 161 -15.14 -2.02 -3.74
N THR A 162 -14.83 -0.92 -4.40
CA THR A 162 -15.58 0.34 -4.33
C THR A 162 -16.00 0.81 -5.73
N ILE A 163 -17.04 1.64 -5.78
CA ILE A 163 -17.46 2.38 -6.98
C ILE A 163 -17.33 3.86 -6.71
N THR A 164 -16.66 4.57 -7.62
CA THR A 164 -16.47 6.02 -7.56
C THR A 164 -17.23 6.72 -8.68
N ARG A 165 -17.97 7.78 -8.36
CA ARG A 165 -18.55 8.72 -9.33
C ARG A 165 -18.35 10.15 -8.85
N GLY A 166 -17.49 10.89 -9.55
CA GLY A 166 -17.10 12.23 -9.10
C GLY A 166 -16.44 12.13 -7.71
N SER A 167 -17.00 12.84 -6.72
CA SER A 167 -16.52 12.79 -5.32
C SER A 167 -17.21 11.74 -4.46
N GLN A 168 -18.21 11.02 -5.00
CA GLN A 168 -18.91 9.97 -4.27
C GLN A 168 -18.16 8.65 -4.44
N VAL A 169 -17.95 7.97 -3.32
CA VAL A 169 -17.37 6.63 -3.27
C VAL A 169 -18.28 5.76 -2.40
N ASP A 170 -18.66 4.60 -2.90
CA ASP A 170 -19.56 3.65 -2.26
C ASP A 170 -19.02 2.23 -2.37
N TRP A 171 -19.54 1.31 -1.56
CA TRP A 171 -19.24 -0.12 -1.73
C TRP A 171 -19.81 -0.63 -3.05
N VAL A 172 -19.14 -1.61 -3.66
CA VAL A 172 -19.81 -2.39 -4.72
C VAL A 172 -20.86 -3.28 -4.08
N GLN A 173 -22.10 -3.11 -4.52
CA GLN A 173 -23.19 -4.04 -4.35
C GLN A 173 -23.31 -4.90 -5.61
N TRP A 174 -23.68 -6.16 -5.41
CA TRP A 174 -24.01 -7.08 -6.49
C TRP A 174 -25.46 -7.54 -6.35
N GLU A 175 -26.17 -7.65 -7.46
CA GLU A 175 -27.53 -8.18 -7.52
C GLU A 175 -27.51 -9.53 -8.25
N TYR A 176 -28.06 -10.56 -7.59
CA TYR A 176 -28.14 -11.91 -8.16
C TYR A 176 -29.11 -11.94 -9.35
N GLY A 177 -28.68 -12.45 -10.51
CA GLY A 177 -29.45 -12.51 -11.76
C GLY A 177 -28.73 -13.32 -12.85
N GLU A 178 -29.25 -13.32 -14.09
CA GLU A 178 -28.62 -14.01 -15.24
C GLU A 178 -27.22 -13.45 -15.59
N SER A 179 -26.93 -12.21 -15.18
CA SER A 179 -25.59 -11.63 -15.13
C SER A 179 -25.52 -10.71 -13.91
N THR A 180 -24.38 -10.70 -13.24
CA THR A 180 -24.15 -9.83 -12.09
C THR A 180 -23.71 -8.45 -12.57
N VAL A 181 -24.50 -7.42 -12.30
CA VAL A 181 -24.11 -6.02 -12.54
C VAL A 181 -23.52 -5.44 -11.27
N PHE A 182 -22.29 -4.92 -11.35
CA PHE A 182 -21.71 -4.18 -10.24
C PHE A 182 -22.30 -2.77 -10.16
N THR A 183 -22.89 -2.45 -9.02
CA THR A 183 -23.58 -1.17 -8.77
C THR A 183 -23.16 -0.58 -7.43
N PRO A 184 -23.23 0.74 -7.23
CA PRO A 184 -22.92 1.32 -5.93
C PRO A 184 -24.00 0.93 -4.92
N LEU A 185 -23.61 0.56 -3.71
CA LEU A 185 -24.53 0.35 -2.60
C LEU A 185 -25.28 1.65 -2.30
N THR A 186 -26.62 1.59 -2.29
CA THR A 186 -27.47 2.76 -2.02
C THR A 186 -28.28 2.63 -0.72
N ALA A 187 -28.42 1.43 -0.18
CA ALA A 187 -29.31 1.11 0.93
C ALA A 187 -28.61 1.15 2.31
N TYR A 188 -27.89 2.23 2.61
CA TYR A 188 -27.23 2.37 3.91
C TYR A 188 -28.22 2.59 5.06
N HIS A 189 -27.92 1.96 6.19
CA HIS A 189 -28.49 2.29 7.48
C HIS A 189 -27.78 3.50 8.08
N THR A 190 -28.50 4.61 8.27
CA THR A 190 -27.91 5.84 8.79
C THR A 190 -27.89 5.87 10.32
N SER A 191 -26.79 6.37 10.88
CA SER A 191 -26.54 6.42 12.33
C SER A 191 -27.38 7.42 13.12
N THR A 192 -28.43 8.01 12.52
CA THR A 192 -29.43 8.77 13.28
C THR A 192 -30.30 7.89 14.18
N GLY A 193 -30.23 6.56 14.00
CA GLY A 193 -30.84 5.56 14.89
C GLY A 193 -30.01 5.25 16.14
N SER A 194 -30.65 4.68 17.15
CA SER A 194 -29.97 4.20 18.36
C SER A 194 -28.97 3.08 17.99
N PRO A 195 -27.83 2.95 18.69
CA PRO A 195 -26.95 1.79 18.63
C PRO A 195 -27.67 0.43 18.74
N ALA A 196 -28.86 0.42 19.37
CA ALA A 196 -29.75 -0.74 19.46
C ALA A 196 -30.12 -1.37 18.09
N ASP A 197 -30.05 -0.60 17.01
CA ASP A 197 -30.40 -1.06 15.67
C ASP A 197 -29.19 -1.59 14.88
N TRP A 198 -28.00 -1.61 15.48
CA TRP A 198 -26.78 -2.14 14.86
C TRP A 198 -26.78 -3.67 14.97
N ASN A 199 -27.13 -4.34 13.88
CA ASN A 199 -27.20 -5.80 13.79
C ASN A 199 -26.67 -6.31 12.44
N THR A 200 -26.48 -7.64 12.38
CA THR A 200 -26.06 -8.37 11.17
C THR A 200 -26.96 -8.01 9.99
N GLY A 201 -26.39 -7.81 8.81
CA GLY A 201 -27.14 -7.39 7.61
C GLY A 201 -27.33 -5.89 7.48
N LYS A 202 -26.65 -5.06 8.31
CA LYS A 202 -26.68 -3.60 8.18
C LYS A 202 -25.36 -3.06 7.65
N ASP A 203 -25.41 -2.41 6.49
CA ASP A 203 -24.36 -1.51 6.04
C ASP A 203 -24.55 -0.13 6.66
N MET A 204 -23.66 0.25 7.57
CA MET A 204 -23.82 1.48 8.35
C MET A 204 -23.18 2.68 7.64
N LEU A 205 -23.88 3.81 7.65
CA LEU A 205 -23.37 5.11 7.24
C LEU A 205 -23.43 6.10 8.40
N ILE A 206 -22.26 6.63 8.78
CA ILE A 206 -22.14 7.80 9.65
C ILE A 206 -21.67 8.96 8.77
N GLU A 207 -22.60 9.85 8.41
CA GLU A 207 -22.32 11.01 7.58
C GLU A 207 -22.50 12.30 8.38
N ALA A 208 -21.46 13.16 8.37
CA ALA A 208 -21.49 14.50 8.97
C ALA A 208 -22.10 14.55 10.39
N SER A 209 -21.86 13.50 11.18
CA SER A 209 -22.48 13.26 12.49
C SER A 209 -21.61 12.36 13.34
N THR A 210 -21.98 12.19 14.61
CA THR A 210 -21.33 11.27 15.55
C THR A 210 -22.28 10.15 15.94
N ALA A 211 -21.83 8.91 15.85
CA ALA A 211 -22.48 7.74 16.43
C ALA A 211 -21.70 7.30 17.68
N GLU A 212 -22.39 7.11 18.80
CA GLU A 212 -21.79 6.63 20.04
C GLU A 212 -22.24 5.19 20.31
N LEU A 213 -21.30 4.26 20.34
CA LEU A 213 -21.53 2.87 20.70
C LEU A 213 -21.12 2.67 22.17
N ASN A 214 -21.94 3.17 23.09
CA ASN A 214 -21.68 3.19 24.53
C ASN A 214 -22.80 2.54 25.36
N ASP A 215 -23.67 1.74 24.72
CA ASP A 215 -24.77 1.06 25.42
C ASP A 215 -24.27 -0.24 26.10
N PRO A 216 -24.19 -0.29 27.44
CA PRO A 216 -23.76 -1.49 28.15
C PRO A 216 -24.73 -2.68 27.97
N GLY A 217 -25.93 -2.45 27.43
CA GLY A 217 -26.92 -3.49 27.12
C GLY A 217 -26.63 -4.27 25.83
N ILE A 218 -25.75 -3.76 24.95
CA ILE A 218 -25.44 -4.39 23.67
C ILE A 218 -24.00 -4.91 23.72
N LEU A 219 -23.87 -6.22 23.94
CA LEU A 219 -22.58 -6.90 23.89
C LEU A 219 -22.26 -7.21 22.43
N ASN A 220 -21.26 -6.52 21.88
CA ASN A 220 -20.62 -6.77 20.59
C ASN A 220 -21.59 -6.66 19.39
N PRO A 221 -22.15 -5.46 19.10
CA PRO A 221 -22.90 -5.24 17.88
C PRO A 221 -22.10 -5.70 16.67
N GLN A 222 -22.81 -6.31 15.74
CA GLN A 222 -22.26 -6.80 14.49
C GLN A 222 -22.95 -6.06 13.37
N ILE A 223 -22.21 -5.60 12.38
CA ILE A 223 -22.73 -4.92 11.19
C ILE A 223 -22.06 -5.52 9.95
N THR A 224 -22.65 -5.34 8.78
CA THR A 224 -22.09 -5.83 7.52
C THR A 224 -20.85 -5.03 7.15
N SER A 225 -20.99 -3.72 7.00
CA SER A 225 -19.91 -2.79 6.66
C SER A 225 -20.08 -1.45 7.40
N LEU A 226 -19.01 -0.66 7.44
CA LEU A 226 -19.02 0.69 7.99
C LEU A 226 -18.52 1.70 6.96
N LYS A 227 -19.32 2.73 6.68
CA LYS A 227 -18.93 3.91 5.92
C LYS A 227 -18.95 5.15 6.82
N LEU A 228 -17.83 5.86 6.88
CA LEU A 228 -17.71 7.20 7.44
C LEU A 228 -17.59 8.21 6.30
N ALA A 229 -18.40 9.26 6.32
CA ALA A 229 -18.42 10.25 5.26
C ALA A 229 -18.50 11.68 5.79
N ASN A 230 -17.81 12.61 5.13
CA ASN A 230 -17.98 14.06 5.30
C ASN A 230 -17.84 14.52 6.78
N GLY A 231 -16.87 13.98 7.51
CA GLY A 231 -16.66 14.27 8.94
C GLY A 231 -17.47 13.37 9.88
N GLY A 232 -17.81 12.17 9.41
CA GLY A 232 -18.45 11.15 10.23
C GLY A 232 -17.53 10.68 11.36
N SER A 233 -18.10 10.48 12.55
CA SER A 233 -17.36 10.06 13.74
C SER A 233 -18.04 8.88 14.43
N LEU A 234 -17.28 7.82 14.71
CA LEU A 234 -17.69 6.73 15.60
C LEU A 234 -16.97 6.86 16.94
N VAL A 235 -17.71 6.74 18.05
CA VAL A 235 -17.17 6.71 19.41
C VAL A 235 -17.53 5.39 20.07
N LEU A 236 -16.56 4.53 20.37
CA LEU A 236 -16.75 3.31 21.15
C LEU A 236 -16.65 3.62 22.65
N GLY A 237 -17.61 3.15 23.46
CA GLY A 237 -17.56 3.25 24.93
C GLY A 237 -17.57 1.87 25.57
N GLU A 238 -17.07 1.71 26.79
CA GLU A 238 -16.92 0.39 27.44
C GLU A 238 -18.24 -0.42 27.58
N PRO A 239 -18.25 -1.74 27.28
CA PRO A 239 -17.15 -2.61 26.83
C PRO A 239 -16.95 -2.65 25.28
N GLY A 240 -17.40 -1.61 24.59
CA GLY A 240 -17.81 -1.53 23.19
C GLY A 240 -16.87 -2.09 22.13
N ASP A 241 -17.03 -3.38 21.87
CA ASP A 241 -16.53 -4.01 20.67
C ASP A 241 -17.52 -3.85 19.52
N LEU A 242 -17.03 -3.56 18.31
CA LEU A 242 -17.81 -3.58 17.08
C LEU A 242 -17.26 -4.67 16.16
N LYS A 243 -18.12 -5.54 15.65
CA LYS A 243 -17.74 -6.51 14.63
C LYS A 243 -18.25 -6.09 13.26
N ILE A 244 -17.35 -5.97 12.29
CA ILE A 244 -17.67 -5.68 10.89
C ILE A 244 -17.53 -7.00 10.12
N ILE A 245 -18.65 -7.65 9.82
CA ILE A 245 -18.68 -9.03 9.34
C ILE A 245 -18.02 -9.14 7.96
N SER A 246 -18.26 -8.18 7.06
CA SER A 246 -17.58 -8.15 5.76
C SER A 246 -16.09 -7.85 5.86
N GLY A 247 -15.63 -7.30 7.00
CA GLY A 247 -14.32 -6.68 7.12
C GLY A 247 -14.18 -5.37 6.33
N GLY A 248 -15.26 -4.80 5.78
CA GLY A 248 -15.22 -3.57 4.99
C GLY A 248 -15.42 -2.30 5.83
N LEU A 249 -14.40 -1.43 5.86
CA LEU A 249 -14.49 -0.06 6.38
C LEU A 249 -14.12 0.95 5.29
N LEU A 250 -14.98 1.93 5.06
CA LEU A 250 -14.86 2.94 4.02
C LEU A 250 -14.84 4.35 4.64
N SER A 251 -13.80 5.14 4.39
CA SER A 251 -13.68 6.54 4.79
C SER A 251 -13.66 7.45 3.56
N THR A 252 -14.63 8.36 3.46
CA THR A 252 -14.90 9.16 2.25
C THR A 252 -15.25 10.62 2.58
N GLY A 253 -15.32 11.46 1.54
CA GLY A 253 -15.69 12.87 1.66
C GLY A 253 -14.49 13.81 1.71
N SER A 254 -14.75 15.11 1.83
CA SER A 254 -13.70 16.14 1.83
C SER A 254 -13.20 16.54 3.23
N THR A 255 -13.83 16.00 4.27
CA THR A 255 -13.54 16.32 5.68
C THR A 255 -13.04 15.04 6.35
N GLY A 256 -11.99 15.15 7.17
CA GLY A 256 -11.44 14.00 7.90
C GLY A 256 -12.47 13.33 8.81
N ASN A 257 -12.51 12.00 8.77
CA ASN A 257 -13.39 11.15 9.58
C ASN A 257 -12.66 10.66 10.83
N LYS A 258 -13.43 10.16 11.82
CA LYS A 258 -12.86 9.77 13.11
C LYS A 258 -13.45 8.48 13.69
N ILE A 259 -12.60 7.69 14.33
CA ILE A 259 -12.97 6.62 15.27
C ILE A 259 -12.27 6.92 16.58
N SER A 260 -13.00 6.86 17.70
CA SER A 260 -12.40 7.15 19.01
C SER A 260 -13.05 6.44 20.16
N GLY A 261 -12.45 6.55 21.35
CA GLY A 261 -13.01 6.04 22.60
C GLY A 261 -12.23 4.84 23.11
N ARG A 262 -12.93 3.82 23.60
CA ARG A 262 -12.33 2.61 24.18
C ARG A 262 -13.11 1.37 23.76
N GLY A 263 -12.42 0.40 23.18
CA GLY A 263 -13.02 -0.83 22.67
C GLY A 263 -12.28 -1.38 21.47
N SER A 264 -12.85 -2.39 20.81
CA SER A 264 -12.17 -3.04 19.69
C SER A 264 -13.05 -3.08 18.44
N ILE A 265 -12.42 -3.03 17.27
CA ILE A 265 -13.08 -3.29 15.98
C ILE A 265 -12.55 -4.60 15.42
N TRP A 266 -13.46 -5.56 15.25
CA TRP A 266 -13.18 -6.91 14.80
C TRP A 266 -13.61 -7.09 13.35
N ASN A 267 -12.83 -7.79 12.56
CA ASN A 267 -13.34 -8.34 11.31
C ASN A 267 -14.26 -9.55 11.56
N GLY A 268 -15.08 -9.89 10.57
CA GLY A 268 -15.83 -11.14 10.55
C GLY A 268 -14.94 -12.36 10.42
N TYR A 269 -15.54 -13.54 10.66
CA TYR A 269 -14.92 -14.83 10.37
C TYR A 269 -15.28 -15.37 8.97
N ASP A 270 -15.94 -14.54 8.18
CA ASP A 270 -16.43 -14.92 6.87
C ASP A 270 -15.35 -14.69 5.81
N ILE A 271 -15.35 -15.55 4.79
CA ILE A 271 -14.35 -15.54 3.70
C ILE A 271 -14.50 -14.21 2.93
N PRO A 272 -13.40 -13.45 2.71
CA PRO A 272 -12.01 -13.92 2.68
C PRO A 272 -11.20 -13.72 3.98
N ASN A 273 -11.83 -13.53 5.14
CA ASN A 273 -11.15 -13.30 6.42
C ASN A 273 -10.05 -12.24 6.29
N THR A 274 -10.42 -11.04 5.85
CA THR A 274 -9.50 -9.94 5.58
C THR A 274 -10.18 -8.63 5.97
N PHE A 275 -9.44 -7.71 6.58
CA PHE A 275 -9.96 -6.40 6.97
C PHE A 275 -9.60 -5.37 5.89
N TYR A 276 -10.56 -4.98 5.05
CA TYR A 276 -10.38 -4.00 3.99
C TYR A 276 -10.72 -2.59 4.48
N LEU A 277 -9.71 -1.71 4.49
CA LEU A 277 -9.81 -0.30 4.84
C LEU A 277 -9.65 0.55 3.58
N HIS A 278 -10.77 0.98 2.99
CA HIS A 278 -10.80 1.91 1.85
C HIS A 278 -10.85 3.34 2.37
N ILE A 279 -9.70 4.02 2.39
CA ILE A 279 -9.55 5.35 3.00
C ILE A 279 -9.26 6.35 1.88
N HIS A 280 -10.32 6.91 1.30
CA HIS A 280 -10.24 7.98 0.30
C HIS A 280 -10.21 9.37 0.96
N ALA A 281 -10.74 9.47 2.18
CA ALA A 281 -10.61 10.63 3.05
C ALA A 281 -9.86 10.25 4.32
N ASP A 282 -9.09 11.18 4.88
CA ASP A 282 -8.32 10.95 6.11
C ASP A 282 -9.20 10.35 7.22
N LEU A 283 -8.66 9.33 7.90
CA LEU A 283 -9.29 8.66 9.03
C LEU A 283 -8.37 8.73 10.25
N LEU A 284 -8.83 9.41 11.30
CA LEU A 284 -8.17 9.45 12.60
C LEU A 284 -8.75 8.38 13.53
N VAL A 285 -7.90 7.50 14.05
CA VAL A 285 -8.21 6.53 15.11
C VAL A 285 -7.50 6.98 16.38
N SER A 286 -8.23 7.16 17.49
CA SER A 286 -7.70 7.74 18.74
C SER A 286 -8.32 7.10 19.99
N GLY A 287 -7.68 7.28 21.14
CA GLY A 287 -8.06 6.60 22.40
C GLY A 287 -7.55 5.15 22.49
N GLU A 288 -8.18 4.33 23.33
CA GLU A 288 -7.83 2.91 23.54
C GLU A 288 -8.61 2.02 22.55
N ILE A 289 -8.45 2.29 21.26
CA ILE A 289 -9.12 1.54 20.18
C ILE A 289 -8.17 0.48 19.64
N GLN A 290 -8.62 -0.78 19.61
CA GLN A 290 -7.86 -1.87 19.01
C GLN A 290 -8.53 -2.36 17.71
N PHE A 291 -7.80 -2.36 16.60
CA PHE A 291 -8.21 -3.12 15.42
C PHE A 291 -7.69 -4.54 15.54
N HIS A 292 -8.59 -5.52 15.45
CA HIS A 292 -8.23 -6.92 15.63
C HIS A 292 -8.74 -7.81 14.50
N ALA A 293 -7.85 -8.63 13.96
CA ALA A 293 -8.16 -9.61 12.93
C ALA A 293 -7.27 -10.85 13.14
N PHE A 294 -7.87 -11.94 13.61
CA PHE A 294 -7.23 -13.16 14.13
C PHE A 294 -6.13 -13.79 13.23
N GLY A 295 -4.93 -13.20 13.19
CA GLY A 295 -3.88 -13.61 12.26
C GLY A 295 -4.21 -13.35 10.78
N PHE A 296 -5.23 -12.53 10.51
CA PHE A 296 -5.70 -12.22 9.16
C PHE A 296 -5.15 -10.89 8.66
N PRO A 297 -4.99 -10.69 7.34
CA PRO A 297 -4.46 -9.44 6.82
C PRO A 297 -5.44 -8.28 7.02
N MET A 298 -4.87 -7.10 7.25
CA MET A 298 -5.52 -5.80 7.09
C MET A 298 -4.95 -5.14 5.85
N ILE A 299 -5.82 -4.74 4.92
CA ILE A 299 -5.43 -4.09 3.67
C ILE A 299 -5.92 -2.65 3.68
N LYS A 300 -5.00 -1.73 3.52
CA LYS A 300 -5.27 -0.30 3.38
C LYS A 300 -5.15 0.11 1.91
N THR A 301 -6.18 0.74 1.37
CA THR A 301 -6.21 1.32 0.02
C THR A 301 -6.86 2.72 0.01
N GLY A 302 -6.81 3.45 -1.11
CA GLY A 302 -7.22 4.86 -1.25
C GLY A 302 -6.14 5.88 -0.85
N GLU A 303 -6.16 7.09 -1.42
CA GLU A 303 -5.10 8.09 -1.21
C GLU A 303 -5.03 8.72 0.20
N GLY A 304 -6.09 8.56 1.01
CA GLY A 304 -6.20 9.18 2.31
C GLY A 304 -5.27 8.59 3.37
N THR A 305 -5.04 9.36 4.43
CA THR A 305 -4.21 8.97 5.57
C THR A 305 -5.04 8.22 6.61
N LEU A 306 -4.61 7.02 6.98
CA LEU A 306 -5.06 6.32 8.19
C LEU A 306 -4.08 6.64 9.32
N ARG A 307 -4.53 7.39 10.33
CA ARG A 307 -3.68 7.87 11.43
C ARG A 307 -4.14 7.27 12.77
N PHE A 308 -3.23 6.62 13.47
CA PHE A 308 -3.44 6.12 14.83
C PHE A 308 -2.75 7.04 15.83
N THR A 309 -3.47 7.44 16.88
CA THR A 309 -2.97 8.29 17.95
C THR A 309 -3.34 7.73 19.32
N ASP A 310 -2.75 8.33 20.37
CA ASP A 310 -2.92 7.88 21.76
C ASP A 310 -2.51 6.41 21.92
N ASP A 311 -3.33 5.59 22.57
CA ASP A 311 -3.08 4.18 22.84
C ASP A 311 -3.76 3.26 21.80
N ALA A 312 -4.10 3.81 20.62
CA ALA A 312 -4.72 3.03 19.57
C ALA A 312 -3.73 1.98 19.05
N SER A 313 -4.23 0.79 18.75
CA SER A 313 -3.38 -0.35 18.39
C SER A 313 -3.97 -1.19 17.27
N ILE A 314 -3.09 -1.95 16.63
CA ILE A 314 -3.45 -2.95 15.63
C ILE A 314 -2.87 -4.29 16.08
N ALA A 315 -3.70 -5.32 16.07
CA ALA A 315 -3.28 -6.71 16.26
C ALA A 315 -3.90 -7.57 15.14
N VAL A 316 -3.14 -7.74 14.05
CA VAL A 316 -3.57 -8.48 12.86
C VAL A 316 -2.46 -9.38 12.34
N GLY A 317 -2.76 -10.24 11.37
CA GLY A 317 -1.77 -11.11 10.75
C GLY A 317 -0.69 -10.31 10.01
N SER A 318 -1.13 -9.62 8.96
CA SER A 318 -0.26 -8.77 8.14
C SER A 318 -0.92 -7.41 7.92
N LEU A 319 -0.11 -6.36 7.78
CA LEU A 319 -0.58 -5.06 7.29
C LEU A 319 -0.10 -4.88 5.85
N VAL A 320 -1.03 -4.68 4.92
CA VAL A 320 -0.72 -4.40 3.51
C VAL A 320 -1.20 -2.99 3.18
N ILE A 321 -0.29 -2.14 2.71
CA ILE A 321 -0.58 -0.76 2.34
C ILE A 321 -0.47 -0.65 0.82
N ASN A 322 -1.59 -0.82 0.13
CA ASN A 322 -1.63 -0.67 -1.33
C ASN A 322 -1.57 0.79 -1.75
N GLN A 323 -2.22 1.68 -1.00
CA GLN A 323 -2.32 3.11 -1.31
C GLN A 323 -2.33 4.00 -0.07
N GLY A 324 -1.70 5.18 -0.20
CA GLY A 324 -1.79 6.28 0.76
C GLY A 324 -0.86 6.11 1.97
N ILE A 325 -1.26 6.67 3.10
CA ILE A 325 -0.41 6.74 4.29
C ILE A 325 -1.06 5.98 5.44
N VAL A 326 -0.28 5.15 6.14
CA VAL A 326 -0.59 4.69 7.49
C VAL A 326 0.41 5.32 8.45
N ALA A 327 -0.09 6.09 9.41
CA ALA A 327 0.76 6.85 10.33
C ALA A 327 0.43 6.53 11.79
N PHE A 328 1.49 6.36 12.59
CA PHE A 328 1.40 6.04 14.01
C PHE A 328 2.04 7.14 14.85
N GLU A 329 1.35 7.57 15.89
CA GLU A 329 1.88 8.53 16.87
C GLU A 329 2.32 7.83 18.16
N LYS A 330 2.84 8.62 19.11
CA LYS A 330 3.43 8.07 20.32
C LYS A 330 2.41 7.22 21.11
N ASN A 331 2.88 6.10 21.66
CA ASN A 331 2.15 5.09 22.47
C ASN A 331 1.28 4.11 21.68
N THR A 332 1.17 4.24 20.37
CA THR A 332 0.49 3.24 19.55
C THR A 332 1.34 1.97 19.44
N ARG A 333 0.69 0.81 19.43
CA ARG A 333 1.35 -0.49 19.28
C ARG A 333 0.85 -1.22 18.02
N MET A 334 1.79 -1.82 17.28
CA MET A 334 1.48 -2.71 16.17
C MET A 334 1.97 -4.14 16.49
N GLU A 335 1.06 -5.10 16.46
CA GLU A 335 1.35 -6.54 16.55
C GLU A 335 1.05 -7.16 15.18
N LEU A 336 2.09 -7.42 14.40
CA LEU A 336 2.03 -7.85 12.99
C LEU A 336 3.09 -8.93 12.75
N PHE A 337 2.75 -10.01 12.04
CA PHE A 337 3.75 -10.94 11.53
C PHE A 337 4.53 -10.32 10.36
N GLU A 338 3.82 -9.57 9.51
CA GLU A 338 4.37 -9.01 8.28
C GLU A 338 3.76 -7.64 7.97
N VAL A 339 4.57 -6.78 7.36
CA VAL A 339 4.16 -5.50 6.81
C VAL A 339 4.60 -5.42 5.36
N ILE A 340 3.66 -5.21 4.44
CA ILE A 340 3.94 -4.93 3.04
C ILE A 340 3.56 -3.49 2.77
N ILE A 341 4.55 -2.68 2.40
CA ILE A 341 4.38 -1.27 2.05
C ILE A 341 4.48 -1.17 0.55
N GLY A 342 3.40 -0.72 -0.08
CA GLY A 342 3.28 -0.48 -1.51
C GLY A 342 2.85 -1.68 -2.33
N ASP A 343 2.39 -1.36 -3.52
CA ASP A 343 1.87 -2.30 -4.51
C ASP A 343 2.57 -2.23 -5.88
N GLY A 344 3.73 -1.56 -5.93
CA GLY A 344 4.47 -1.32 -7.16
C GLY A 344 4.09 -0.02 -7.90
N THR A 345 3.10 0.75 -7.41
CA THR A 345 2.73 2.06 -7.99
C THR A 345 3.40 3.25 -7.29
N GLY A 346 3.74 3.11 -6.00
CA GLY A 346 4.76 3.91 -5.33
C GLY A 346 4.28 5.09 -4.49
N THR A 347 3.04 5.11 -4.01
CA THR A 347 2.50 6.24 -3.22
C THR A 347 2.39 5.97 -1.72
N ASP A 348 3.10 4.95 -1.25
CA ASP A 348 2.65 4.18 -0.08
C ASP A 348 3.62 4.36 1.07
N ILE A 349 3.11 4.81 2.22
CA ILE A 349 3.94 5.22 3.35
C ILE A 349 3.45 4.55 4.63
N LEU A 350 4.37 3.92 5.34
CA LEU A 350 4.22 3.62 6.77
C LEU A 350 5.08 4.59 7.59
N GLU A 351 4.45 5.40 8.45
CA GLU A 351 5.15 6.27 9.40
C GLU A 351 5.18 5.65 10.79
N LEU A 352 6.38 5.35 11.28
CA LEU A 352 6.63 4.87 12.62
C LEU A 352 6.65 6.02 13.64
N PRO A 353 6.17 5.79 14.87
CA PRO A 353 6.11 6.83 15.89
C PRO A 353 7.51 7.21 16.39
N ALA A 354 7.66 8.48 16.76
CA ALA A 354 8.87 9.01 17.36
C ALA A 354 9.11 8.47 18.78
N SER A 355 10.38 8.35 19.19
CA SER A 355 10.79 7.97 20.55
C SER A 355 10.20 6.63 21.01
N HIS A 356 10.18 5.65 20.11
CA HIS A 356 9.62 4.33 20.36
C HIS A 356 10.65 3.23 20.09
N ASN A 357 10.61 2.15 20.87
CA ASN A 357 11.37 0.93 20.63
C ASN A 357 10.41 -0.15 20.14
N ASP A 358 10.72 -0.74 18.99
CA ASP A 358 9.96 -1.79 18.33
C ASP A 358 8.47 -1.41 18.17
N PRO A 359 8.16 -0.31 17.46
CA PRO A 359 6.77 0.05 17.19
C PRO A 359 6.01 -1.06 16.46
N ILE A 360 6.69 -1.83 15.60
CA ILE A 360 6.18 -3.08 15.03
C ILE A 360 6.74 -4.25 15.82
N THR A 361 5.86 -5.07 16.38
CA THR A 361 6.21 -6.29 17.12
C THR A 361 5.57 -7.51 16.47
N ASN A 362 6.19 -8.68 16.60
CA ASN A 362 5.56 -9.94 16.20
C ASN A 362 4.54 -10.36 17.29
N PRO A 363 3.31 -10.77 16.94
CA PRO A 363 2.34 -11.28 17.93
C PRO A 363 2.90 -12.46 18.74
N SER A 364 3.84 -13.23 18.17
CA SER A 364 4.50 -14.33 18.87
C SER A 364 5.55 -13.92 19.89
N ALA A 365 5.93 -12.63 19.95
CA ALA A 365 6.95 -12.14 20.87
C ALA A 365 6.63 -12.41 22.35
N GLU A 366 5.35 -12.61 22.68
CA GLU A 366 4.91 -12.98 24.03
C GLU A 366 5.44 -14.36 24.47
N TRP A 367 5.51 -15.35 23.57
CA TRP A 367 5.96 -16.71 23.87
C TRP A 367 7.32 -17.08 23.24
N ASP A 368 7.73 -16.35 22.22
CA ASP A 368 9.05 -16.41 21.60
C ASP A 368 9.65 -14.99 21.54
N PRO A 369 10.37 -14.55 22.58
CA PRO A 369 10.96 -13.20 22.62
C PRO A 369 11.92 -12.88 21.47
N GLY A 370 12.35 -13.88 20.69
CA GLY A 370 13.16 -13.69 19.48
C GLY A 370 12.34 -13.48 18.20
N ALA A 371 11.02 -13.61 18.26
CA ALA A 371 10.15 -13.42 17.10
C ALA A 371 10.10 -11.94 16.70
N LEU A 372 10.57 -11.65 15.48
CA LEU A 372 10.59 -10.32 14.89
C LEU A 372 9.64 -10.26 13.67
N PRO A 373 9.13 -9.08 13.29
CA PRO A 373 8.27 -8.93 12.13
C PRO A 373 9.07 -8.95 10.81
N ASN A 374 8.40 -9.31 9.72
CA ASN A 374 8.90 -9.14 8.36
C ASN A 374 8.42 -7.80 7.77
N ILE A 375 9.27 -7.12 7.01
CA ILE A 375 8.95 -5.87 6.33
C ILE A 375 9.32 -5.99 4.86
N THR A 376 8.35 -5.77 3.98
CA THR A 376 8.53 -5.71 2.53
C THR A 376 8.26 -4.30 2.03
N LEU A 377 9.21 -3.75 1.27
CA LEU A 377 9.04 -2.50 0.52
C LEU A 377 8.83 -2.84 -0.95
N HIS A 378 7.60 -2.74 -1.42
CA HIS A 378 7.22 -3.05 -2.79
C HIS A 378 6.87 -1.77 -3.57
N GLY A 379 7.90 -1.16 -4.15
CA GLY A 379 7.76 0.06 -4.94
C GLY A 379 7.93 -0.19 -6.44
N THR A 380 7.83 0.88 -7.23
CA THR A 380 7.91 0.76 -8.71
C THR A 380 9.29 0.28 -9.18
N PRO A 381 9.37 -0.57 -10.22
CA PRO A 381 10.65 -0.96 -10.83
C PRO A 381 11.19 0.06 -11.85
N TYR A 382 10.45 1.13 -12.19
CA TYR A 382 10.76 1.96 -13.38
C TYR A 382 11.56 3.24 -13.12
N SER A 383 11.61 3.76 -11.89
CA SER A 383 12.35 4.99 -11.58
C SER A 383 13.77 4.69 -11.07
N THR A 384 14.77 4.92 -11.92
CA THR A 384 16.20 4.65 -11.61
C THR A 384 16.97 5.86 -11.07
N SER A 385 16.39 7.07 -11.04
CA SER A 385 17.11 8.28 -10.65
C SER A 385 16.87 8.69 -9.18
N PRO A 386 17.93 8.76 -8.34
CA PRO A 386 17.88 9.46 -7.06
C PRO A 386 17.54 10.94 -7.32
N GLY A 387 16.46 11.46 -6.72
CA GLY A 387 16.16 12.90 -6.76
C GLY A 387 15.21 13.39 -7.86
N SER A 388 14.51 12.52 -8.60
CA SER A 388 13.43 12.95 -9.52
C SER A 388 12.22 13.61 -8.81
N GLY A 389 12.22 13.67 -7.47
CA GLY A 389 11.09 14.17 -6.69
C GLY A 389 9.82 13.34 -6.87
N ALA A 390 9.91 12.19 -7.55
CA ALA A 390 8.74 11.41 -7.94
C ALA A 390 8.21 10.59 -6.76
N ALA A 391 6.88 10.65 -6.65
CA ALA A 391 6.00 9.99 -5.70
C ALA A 391 5.91 8.47 -5.96
N ASP A 392 7.07 7.83 -6.16
CA ASP A 392 7.16 6.48 -6.72
C ASP A 392 8.06 5.56 -5.85
N ALA A 393 7.78 5.44 -4.55
CA ALA A 393 8.46 4.49 -3.68
C ALA A 393 7.57 3.98 -2.55
N ALA A 394 7.76 2.71 -2.20
CA ALA A 394 7.31 2.17 -0.93
C ALA A 394 8.18 2.73 0.20
N ILE A 395 7.61 3.51 1.11
CA ILE A 395 8.37 4.26 2.12
C ILE A 395 8.08 3.74 3.53
N LEU A 396 9.13 3.30 4.22
CA LEU A 396 9.14 3.17 5.66
C LEU A 396 9.79 4.42 6.26
N ARG A 397 9.00 5.24 6.98
CA ARG A 397 9.44 6.49 7.60
C ARG A 397 9.59 6.35 9.10
N PHE A 398 10.71 6.81 9.64
CA PHE A 398 10.99 6.87 11.07
C PHE A 398 10.62 8.25 11.63
N GLY A 399 9.95 8.30 12.77
CA GLY A 399 9.49 9.53 13.41
C GLY A 399 10.55 10.27 14.25
N GLY A 400 11.73 9.69 14.45
CA GLY A 400 12.84 10.29 15.20
C GLY A 400 13.04 9.65 16.56
N SER A 401 14.29 9.29 16.88
CA SER A 401 14.61 8.48 18.07
C SER A 401 13.87 7.13 18.10
N THR A 402 13.60 6.57 16.93
CA THR A 402 12.84 5.32 16.77
C THR A 402 13.80 4.16 16.54
N VAL A 403 13.66 3.11 17.34
CA VAL A 403 14.41 1.85 17.18
C VAL A 403 13.44 0.79 16.70
N GLN A 404 13.78 0.05 15.65
CA GLN A 404 12.99 -1.06 15.14
C GLN A 404 13.89 -2.27 14.87
N HIS A 405 13.49 -3.45 15.35
CA HIS A 405 14.08 -4.73 14.97
C HIS A 405 13.13 -5.48 14.01
N ALA A 406 13.67 -6.06 12.95
CA ALA A 406 12.91 -6.87 12.01
C ALA A 406 13.65 -8.17 11.68
N GLN A 407 12.89 -9.24 11.48
CA GLN A 407 13.42 -10.52 11.02
C GLN A 407 13.95 -10.35 9.59
N LEU A 408 13.18 -9.66 8.75
CA LEU A 408 13.48 -9.49 7.33
C LEU A 408 13.15 -8.07 6.90
N LEU A 409 14.07 -7.45 6.16
CA LEU A 409 13.73 -6.41 5.19
C LEU A 409 13.86 -7.00 3.78
N HIS A 410 12.76 -7.04 3.04
CA HIS A 410 12.71 -7.40 1.64
C HIS A 410 12.40 -6.17 0.79
N VAL A 411 13.08 -6.01 -0.35
CA VAL A 411 12.84 -4.89 -1.26
C VAL A 411 12.52 -5.42 -2.66
N GLU A 412 11.35 -5.04 -3.15
CA GLU A 412 10.84 -5.30 -4.49
C GLU A 412 10.70 -3.97 -5.23
N GLY A 413 11.32 -3.88 -6.41
CA GLY A 413 11.44 -2.60 -7.12
C GLY A 413 12.08 -1.53 -6.22
N ARG A 414 11.44 -0.36 -6.09
CA ARG A 414 12.01 0.78 -5.38
C ARG A 414 11.49 0.94 -3.95
N GLY A 415 12.25 0.45 -2.98
CA GLY A 415 12.03 0.72 -1.56
C GLY A 415 12.70 2.02 -1.09
N THR A 416 12.15 2.65 -0.06
CA THR A 416 12.75 3.80 0.62
C THR A 416 12.70 3.65 2.14
N LEU A 417 13.84 3.84 2.79
CA LEU A 417 13.93 4.15 4.22
C LEU A 417 14.06 5.66 4.38
N ASP A 418 13.15 6.27 5.13
CA ASP A 418 13.10 7.72 5.34
C ASP A 418 13.35 8.04 6.83
N PHE A 419 14.57 8.48 7.14
CA PHE A 419 15.03 8.70 8.50
C PHE A 419 14.75 10.14 8.98
N VAL A 420 13.53 10.43 9.43
CA VAL A 420 13.17 11.77 9.90
C VAL A 420 13.47 11.91 11.40
N GLY A 421 13.98 13.08 11.81
CA GLY A 421 13.99 13.50 13.22
C GLY A 421 15.00 12.81 14.16
N GLY A 422 15.96 12.04 13.64
CA GLY A 422 17.04 11.44 14.41
C GLY A 422 17.99 12.48 15.04
N THR A 423 18.62 12.14 16.17
CA THR A 423 19.66 12.98 16.80
C THR A 423 20.83 12.12 17.28
N ILE A 424 22.01 12.71 17.46
CA ILE A 424 23.21 11.97 17.92
C ILE A 424 22.97 11.29 19.29
N ALA A 425 22.23 11.95 20.18
CA ALA A 425 21.93 11.40 21.50
C ALA A 425 20.83 10.33 21.49
N LYS A 426 19.99 10.33 20.45
CA LYS A 426 18.85 9.45 20.27
C LYS A 426 18.66 9.18 18.78
N PRO A 427 19.47 8.29 18.21
CA PRO A 427 19.42 8.03 16.79
C PRO A 427 18.15 7.27 16.40
N ASN A 428 17.79 7.33 15.12
CA ASN A 428 16.94 6.30 14.54
C ASN A 428 17.79 5.05 14.28
N MET A 429 17.25 3.87 14.56
CA MET A 429 17.96 2.60 14.37
C MET A 429 17.05 1.55 13.77
N LEU A 430 17.51 0.89 12.71
CA LEU A 430 16.86 -0.28 12.12
C LEU A 430 17.82 -1.47 12.21
N TYR A 431 17.43 -2.50 12.94
CA TYR A 431 18.14 -3.77 13.08
C TYR A 431 17.46 -4.83 12.23
N LEU A 432 18.23 -5.51 11.37
CA LEU A 432 17.74 -6.51 10.44
C LEU A 432 18.45 -7.84 10.68
N GLU A 433 17.70 -8.90 10.94
CA GLU A 433 18.26 -10.25 10.96
C GLU A 433 18.59 -10.73 9.54
N GLU A 434 17.73 -10.46 8.57
CA GLU A 434 17.91 -10.74 7.14
C GLU A 434 17.61 -9.51 6.28
N PHE A 435 18.40 -9.31 5.22
CA PHE A 435 18.20 -8.22 4.28
C PHE A 435 18.38 -8.71 2.83
N THR A 436 17.31 -8.63 2.04
CA THR A 436 17.25 -9.19 0.69
C THR A 436 16.66 -8.19 -0.32
N LEU A 437 17.03 -8.39 -1.60
CA LEU A 437 16.49 -7.69 -2.75
C LEU A 437 15.88 -8.75 -3.69
N ALA A 438 14.67 -8.53 -4.19
CA ALA A 438 13.96 -9.51 -5.00
C ALA A 438 14.64 -9.80 -6.34
N ASP A 439 15.05 -8.75 -7.04
CA ASP A 439 15.71 -8.83 -8.33
C ASP A 439 16.77 -7.72 -8.42
N PHE A 440 18.00 -8.10 -8.74
CA PHE A 440 19.08 -7.14 -8.85
C PHE A 440 18.93 -6.20 -10.04
N ASP A 441 18.16 -6.54 -11.07
CA ASP A 441 18.01 -5.64 -12.22
C ASP A 441 17.07 -4.46 -11.93
N THR A 442 16.04 -4.70 -11.12
CA THR A 442 14.95 -3.75 -10.86
C THR A 442 14.91 -3.22 -9.43
N ALA A 443 15.41 -3.97 -8.44
CA ALA A 443 15.33 -3.57 -7.04
C ALA A 443 16.40 -2.54 -6.65
N LEU A 444 15.98 -1.50 -5.94
CA LEU A 444 16.81 -0.43 -5.41
C LEU A 444 16.29 0.00 -4.05
N LEU A 445 17.19 0.14 -3.07
CA LEU A 445 16.88 0.76 -1.79
C LEU A 445 17.41 2.19 -1.75
N PHE A 446 16.50 3.14 -1.53
CA PHE A 446 16.85 4.52 -1.25
C PHE A 446 16.84 4.78 0.24
N ILE A 447 17.82 5.56 0.69
CA ILE A 447 17.90 6.02 2.07
C ILE A 447 17.84 7.55 2.05
N ARG A 448 16.79 8.11 2.64
CA ARG A 448 16.50 9.56 2.66
C ARG A 448 16.69 10.12 4.06
N HIS A 449 17.00 11.42 4.10
CA HIS A 449 17.23 12.19 5.33
C HIS A 449 18.27 11.57 6.28
N TRP A 450 19.18 10.74 5.77
CA TRP A 450 20.19 10.08 6.58
C TRP A 450 21.31 11.04 6.98
N GLU A 451 21.60 11.05 8.28
CA GLU A 451 22.73 11.78 8.85
C GLU A 451 23.65 10.86 9.66
N ASP A 452 24.96 10.95 9.41
CA ASP A 452 25.98 10.16 10.10
C ASP A 452 25.89 10.32 11.63
N GLY A 453 25.86 9.19 12.34
CA GLY A 453 25.71 9.12 13.79
C GLY A 453 24.32 9.50 14.34
N ARG A 454 23.35 9.86 13.49
CA ARG A 454 21.94 10.09 13.88
C ARG A 454 21.01 9.01 13.38
N ASP A 455 21.39 8.30 12.33
CA ASP A 455 20.58 7.27 11.71
C ASP A 455 21.44 6.05 11.40
N VAL A 456 21.02 4.89 11.87
CA VAL A 456 21.82 3.66 11.81
C VAL A 456 21.01 2.53 11.18
N LEU A 457 21.54 1.95 10.10
CA LEU A 457 21.01 0.75 9.46
C LEU A 457 21.95 -0.42 9.74
N LEU A 458 21.46 -1.42 10.46
CA LEU A 458 22.23 -2.57 10.93
C LEU A 458 21.70 -3.86 10.31
N ALA A 459 22.59 -4.68 9.76
CA ALA A 459 22.28 -6.02 9.26
C ALA A 459 23.11 -7.07 10.00
N HIS A 460 22.47 -8.15 10.46
CA HIS A 460 23.13 -9.21 11.21
C HIS A 460 24.19 -9.91 10.37
N TYR A 461 25.43 -9.99 10.85
CA TYR A 461 26.57 -10.43 10.06
C TYR A 461 26.43 -11.88 9.57
N GLU A 462 26.15 -12.81 10.49
CA GLU A 462 26.18 -14.24 10.17
C GLU A 462 25.12 -14.63 9.14
N ASN A 463 23.96 -13.97 9.19
CA ASN A 463 22.83 -14.23 8.30
C ASN A 463 23.04 -13.59 6.92
N ASN A 464 23.75 -12.46 6.85
CA ASN A 464 23.85 -11.64 5.63
C ASN A 464 25.21 -11.72 4.92
N LYS A 465 26.22 -12.37 5.50
CA LYS A 465 27.58 -12.45 4.91
C LYS A 465 27.66 -13.09 3.53
N GLY A 466 26.68 -13.91 3.16
CA GLY A 466 26.56 -14.51 1.81
C GLY A 466 25.86 -13.60 0.80
N THR A 467 25.04 -12.66 1.27
CA THR A 467 24.12 -11.86 0.45
C THR A 467 24.65 -10.44 0.24
N ILE A 468 25.09 -9.77 1.31
CA ILE A 468 25.58 -8.39 1.26
C ILE A 468 27.02 -8.38 0.72
N ASN A 469 27.11 -8.28 -0.61
CA ASN A 469 28.35 -8.12 -1.35
C ASN A 469 28.38 -6.76 -2.09
N ALA A 470 29.42 -6.52 -2.89
CA ALA A 470 29.57 -5.25 -3.61
C ALA A 470 28.42 -4.96 -4.58
N ALA A 471 27.85 -5.97 -5.24
CA ALA A 471 26.72 -5.79 -6.14
C ALA A 471 25.46 -5.40 -5.35
N PHE A 472 25.26 -5.98 -4.16
CA PHE A 472 24.13 -5.66 -3.28
C PHE A 472 24.22 -4.21 -2.80
N LEU A 473 25.39 -3.81 -2.27
CA LEU A 473 25.62 -2.44 -1.82
C LEU A 473 25.48 -1.41 -2.95
N ALA A 474 25.81 -1.77 -4.19
CA ALA A 474 25.63 -0.89 -5.34
C ALA A 474 24.15 -0.53 -5.61
N ARG A 475 23.21 -1.33 -5.09
CA ARG A 475 21.75 -1.12 -5.17
C ARG A 475 21.18 -0.30 -4.01
N ILE A 476 22.02 0.11 -3.06
CA ILE A 476 21.64 1.02 -1.97
C ILE A 476 22.15 2.42 -2.32
N LYS A 477 21.25 3.40 -2.28
CA LYS A 477 21.54 4.81 -2.62
C LYS A 477 21.13 5.73 -1.48
N PHE A 478 22.07 6.52 -1.00
CA PHE A 478 21.81 7.56 0.00
C PHE A 478 21.54 8.89 -0.72
N GLU A 479 20.44 9.54 -0.38
CA GLU A 479 20.07 10.83 -0.95
C GLU A 479 21.10 11.91 -0.57
N GLY A 480 21.57 12.67 -1.57
CA GLY A 480 22.55 13.73 -1.37
C GLY A 480 24.01 13.27 -1.34
N TYR A 481 24.28 11.98 -1.57
CA TYR A 481 25.64 11.43 -1.60
C TYR A 481 25.93 10.73 -2.94
N ASP A 482 27.10 11.01 -3.52
CA ASP A 482 27.58 10.33 -4.73
C ASP A 482 28.40 9.07 -4.42
N ALA A 483 28.83 8.93 -3.17
CA ALA A 483 29.63 7.79 -2.72
C ALA A 483 28.77 6.51 -2.63
N PRO A 484 29.33 5.33 -2.95
CA PRO A 484 28.62 4.08 -2.83
C PRO A 484 28.34 3.75 -1.35
N ALA A 485 27.33 2.90 -1.12
CA ALA A 485 27.15 2.29 0.18
C ALA A 485 28.34 1.35 0.49
N GLU A 486 28.73 1.31 1.75
CA GLU A 486 29.67 0.35 2.32
C GLU A 486 29.06 -0.31 3.55
N TRP A 487 29.68 -1.38 4.03
CA TRP A 487 29.41 -1.92 5.35
C TRP A 487 30.65 -1.82 6.23
N VAL A 488 30.45 -1.62 7.53
CA VAL A 488 31.49 -1.72 8.56
C VAL A 488 31.02 -2.53 9.75
N SER A 489 31.94 -3.15 10.47
CA SER A 489 31.62 -3.87 11.71
C SER A 489 31.12 -2.91 12.78
N TRP A 490 29.97 -3.22 13.38
CA TRP A 490 29.34 -2.44 14.44
C TRP A 490 29.49 -3.13 15.80
N GLY A 491 29.85 -2.35 16.83
CA GLY A 491 29.93 -2.84 18.21
C GLY A 491 30.93 -3.99 18.39
N ASP A 492 30.41 -5.16 18.77
CA ASP A 492 31.18 -6.40 18.97
C ASP A 492 31.39 -7.22 17.68
N GLY A 493 30.83 -6.75 16.56
CA GLY A 493 30.91 -7.40 15.27
C GLY A 493 29.74 -8.33 14.94
N THR A 494 28.73 -8.43 15.80
CA THR A 494 27.49 -9.18 15.51
C THR A 494 26.71 -8.56 14.35
N TYR A 495 26.76 -7.23 14.21
CA TYR A 495 26.08 -6.50 13.13
C TYR A 495 27.08 -5.77 12.23
N TRP A 496 26.65 -5.59 10.99
CA TRP A 496 27.24 -4.67 10.02
C TRP A 496 26.39 -3.41 9.94
N GLU A 497 27.03 -2.25 10.07
CA GLU A 497 26.42 -0.96 9.76
C GLU A 497 26.55 -0.69 8.26
N ILE A 498 25.42 -0.50 7.59
CA ILE A 498 25.35 -0.07 6.19
C ILE A 498 25.29 1.46 6.17
N ARG A 499 26.27 2.08 5.52
CA ARG A 499 26.42 3.54 5.51
C ARG A 499 27.04 4.04 4.21
N VAL A 500 27.12 5.35 4.06
CA VAL A 500 27.85 5.99 2.95
C VAL A 500 29.35 5.82 3.15
N ALA A 501 30.08 5.42 2.09
CA ALA A 501 31.54 5.42 2.13
C ALA A 501 32.06 6.86 2.36
N PRO A 502 33.02 7.10 3.27
CA PRO A 502 33.48 8.46 3.56
C PRO A 502 34.06 9.10 2.30
N GLU A 503 33.69 10.36 2.05
CA GLU A 503 34.18 11.03 0.85
C GLU A 503 35.72 11.14 0.86
N PRO A 504 36.41 11.00 -0.29
CA PRO A 504 37.88 10.94 -0.35
C PRO A 504 38.60 12.14 0.31
N HIS A 505 37.96 13.31 0.33
CA HIS A 505 38.51 14.51 0.94
C HIS A 505 38.42 14.50 2.48
N THR A 506 37.51 13.72 3.07
CA THR A 506 37.46 13.46 4.53
C THR A 506 38.69 12.68 4.98
N TYR A 507 39.12 11.68 4.19
CA TYR A 507 40.41 11.01 4.40
C TYR A 507 41.59 11.97 4.21
N GLY A 508 41.53 12.84 3.19
CA GLY A 508 42.54 13.89 2.97
C GLY A 508 42.65 14.88 4.13
N ALA A 509 41.54 15.27 4.75
CA ALA A 509 41.51 16.18 5.88
C ALA A 509 42.04 15.53 7.17
N ILE A 510 41.66 14.28 7.46
CA ILE A 510 42.17 13.53 8.61
C ILE A 510 43.67 13.27 8.48
N LEU A 511 44.13 12.81 7.30
CA LEU A 511 45.54 12.60 7.02
C LEU A 511 46.33 13.92 7.00
N GLY A 512 45.74 15.00 6.51
CA GLY A 512 46.31 16.35 6.54
C GLY A 512 46.48 16.88 7.97
N ALA A 513 45.48 16.70 8.83
CA ALA A 513 45.53 17.08 10.24
C ALA A 513 46.58 16.26 11.02
N LEU A 514 46.64 14.94 10.80
CA LEU A 514 47.68 14.07 11.39
C LEU A 514 49.07 14.45 10.88
N GLY A 515 49.23 14.75 9.59
CA GLY A 515 50.48 15.21 8.99
C GLY A 515 50.97 16.54 9.58
N LEU A 516 50.06 17.50 9.79
CA LEU A 516 50.37 18.77 10.45
C LEU A 516 50.76 18.57 11.93
N GLY A 517 50.03 17.71 12.66
CA GLY A 517 50.37 17.37 14.04
C GLY A 517 51.76 16.74 14.17
N LEU A 518 52.11 15.83 13.25
CA LEU A 518 53.41 15.15 13.23
C LEU A 518 54.55 16.10 12.84
N PHE A 519 54.28 17.06 11.94
CA PHE A 519 55.22 18.13 11.59
C PHE A 519 55.50 19.08 12.78
N VAL A 520 54.45 19.54 13.47
CA VAL A 520 54.58 20.41 14.65
C VAL A 520 55.33 19.69 15.77
N TRP A 521 55.04 18.41 16.02
CA TRP A 521 55.76 17.59 16.99
C TRP A 521 57.25 17.44 16.65
N ARG A 522 57.59 17.19 15.38
CA ARG A 522 58.99 17.14 14.92
C ARG A 522 59.71 18.48 15.10
N LYS A 523 59.03 19.61 14.84
CA LYS A 523 59.61 20.95 15.00
C LYS A 523 59.90 21.26 16.47
N ARG A 524 59.01 20.85 17.38
CA ARG A 524 59.19 21.00 18.84
C ARG A 524 60.37 20.18 19.36
N LYS A 525 60.51 18.91 18.93
CA LYS A 525 61.67 18.08 19.29
C LYS A 525 63.01 18.60 18.76
N ARG A 526 63.03 19.31 17.63
CA ARG A 526 64.24 19.96 17.11
C ARG A 526 64.60 21.22 17.89
N GLY A 527 63.61 21.96 18.39
CA GLY A 527 63.83 23.10 19.29
C GLY A 527 64.39 22.70 20.65
N GLU A 528 63.91 21.60 21.23
CA GLU A 528 64.41 21.08 22.53
C GLU A 528 65.85 20.56 22.45
N ARG A 529 66.30 20.05 21.29
CA ARG A 529 67.70 19.65 21.08
C ARG A 529 68.68 20.81 20.87
N ALA A 530 68.20 21.99 20.47
CA ALA A 530 69.04 23.17 20.28
C ALA A 530 69.33 23.94 21.59
N GLN A 531 68.72 23.54 22.71
CA GLN A 531 68.95 24.13 24.05
C GLN A 531 69.94 23.31 24.91
N HIS A 532 70.53 22.24 24.36
CA HIS A 532 71.50 21.37 25.05
C HIS A 532 72.85 21.26 24.30
N THR A 533 73.24 22.30 23.56
CA THR A 533 74.60 22.46 23.00
C THR A 533 75.21 23.76 23.46
#